data_AF-A0A2N6A4J7-F1
#
_entry.id   AF-A0A2N6A4J7-F1
#
_cell.length_a   1.000
_cell.length_b   1.000
_cell.length_c   1.000
_cell.angle_alpha   90.00
_cell.angle_beta   90.00
_cell.angle_gamma   90.00
#
_symmetry.space_group_name_H-M   'P 1'
#
loop_
_entity.id
_entity.type
_entity.pdbx_description
1 polymer ?
#
loop_
_entity_poly.entity_id
_entity_poly.type
_entity_poly.pdbx_seq_one_letter_code
_entity_poly.pdbx_strand_id
1 'polypeptide(L)'
;MASKKLLQGKNFYSEDFNESIFAQWNQNEVSYFLGEAYQGTPALYHYVYLPFYPILSALVSWPIENIFGFWDQRILLYAAFLASLYLLYKLVKEKEDKLLALTLFGFNPWFVRDVVEGKNDVLILFFLLWIIYLLRQNKIVQSSLVLALAVLTKQTMWLLLPFYFFYLFWQKDNWQNSLKFVWQKTKYSIFLCLIILLPFLFWDFRSFWQDIFQYPNGSLATSYPINGFGWSRFLYHIGVIKSVRDYYPFIIWQAVFCLPLAFWLIKYQAKKNSLSLMILAYAIFLACFWFFSRFFQANYIVFIWQLLVISYFLGYNKPTYGKA
;
A
#
# COMPACT_ATOMS: atom_id res chain seq x y z
N MET A 1 -2.83 6.56 -17.61
CA MET A 1 -2.91 8.03 -17.78
C MET A 1 -1.63 8.70 -17.30
N ALA A 2 -1.28 8.60 -16.02
CA ALA A 2 0.00 9.12 -15.50
C ALA A 2 1.24 8.56 -16.22
N SER A 3 1.26 7.26 -16.54
CA SER A 3 2.34 6.65 -17.35
C SER A 3 2.49 7.28 -18.74
N LYS A 4 1.37 7.62 -19.41
CA LYS A 4 1.40 8.33 -20.70
C LYS A 4 1.95 9.75 -20.57
N LYS A 5 1.53 10.49 -19.54
CA LYS A 5 2.10 11.83 -19.24
C LYS A 5 3.61 11.74 -18.97
N LEU A 6 4.05 10.73 -18.20
CA LEU A 6 5.47 10.49 -17.93
C LEU A 6 6.25 10.21 -19.22
N LEU A 7 5.74 9.36 -20.12
CA LEU A 7 6.36 9.07 -21.42
C LEU A 7 6.42 10.30 -22.35
N GLN A 8 5.52 11.27 -22.16
CA GLN A 8 5.54 12.57 -22.85
C GLN A 8 6.47 13.60 -22.20
N GLY A 9 7.20 13.23 -21.14
CA GLY A 9 8.06 14.15 -20.40
C GLY A 9 7.28 15.17 -19.55
N LYS A 10 6.03 14.86 -19.19
CA LYS A 10 5.20 15.71 -18.31
C LYS A 10 5.20 15.18 -16.88
N ASN A 11 5.21 16.10 -15.92
CA ASN A 11 5.05 15.76 -14.50
C ASN A 11 3.58 15.46 -14.19
N PHE A 12 3.23 14.18 -13.99
CA PHE A 12 1.85 13.77 -13.74
C PHE A 12 1.26 14.26 -12.40
N TYR A 13 2.06 14.83 -11.49
CA TYR A 13 1.54 15.49 -10.29
C TYR A 13 1.06 16.92 -10.56
N SER A 14 1.62 17.60 -11.56
CA SER A 14 1.29 19.00 -11.87
C SER A 14 0.19 19.12 -12.95
N GLU A 15 -0.43 18.00 -13.32
CA GLU A 15 -1.17 17.86 -14.56
C GLU A 15 -2.55 17.25 -14.33
N ASP A 16 -3.59 17.92 -14.83
CA ASP A 16 -4.96 17.42 -14.76
C ASP A 16 -5.21 16.24 -15.71
N PHE A 17 -6.22 15.44 -15.36
CA PHE A 17 -6.69 14.28 -16.14
C PHE A 17 -8.03 14.54 -16.85
N ASN A 18 -8.41 15.80 -17.07
CA ASN A 18 -9.69 16.21 -17.69
C ASN A 18 -9.87 15.71 -19.14
N GLU A 19 -8.78 15.46 -19.86
CA GLU A 19 -8.82 14.93 -21.23
C GLU A 19 -8.99 13.40 -21.28
N SER A 20 -9.06 12.74 -20.13
CA SER A 20 -9.11 11.28 -20.08
C SER A 20 -10.50 10.70 -20.32
N ILE A 21 -10.55 9.44 -20.73
CA ILE A 21 -11.80 8.65 -20.80
C ILE A 21 -12.51 8.64 -19.43
N PHE A 22 -11.75 8.60 -18.34
CA PHE A 22 -12.31 8.67 -17.00
C PHE A 22 -13.01 10.00 -16.72
N ALA A 23 -12.48 11.12 -17.22
CA ALA A 23 -13.19 12.39 -17.15
C ALA A 23 -14.49 12.32 -17.96
N GLN A 24 -14.44 11.82 -19.20
CA GLN A 24 -15.62 11.69 -20.08
C GLN A 24 -16.74 10.87 -19.45
N TRP A 25 -16.40 9.76 -18.79
CA TRP A 25 -17.39 8.91 -18.11
C TRP A 25 -18.03 9.58 -16.89
N ASN A 26 -17.33 10.51 -16.24
CA ASN A 26 -17.81 11.19 -15.03
C ASN A 26 -18.28 12.63 -15.28
N GLN A 27 -18.35 13.11 -16.53
CA GLN A 27 -18.62 14.52 -16.85
C GLN A 27 -19.96 15.04 -16.30
N ASN A 28 -20.96 14.17 -16.17
CA ASN A 28 -22.31 14.51 -15.70
C ASN A 28 -22.76 13.71 -14.47
N GLU A 29 -21.86 12.94 -13.86
CA GLU A 29 -22.22 12.11 -12.71
C GLU A 29 -22.09 12.89 -11.40
N VAL A 30 -23.18 12.93 -10.64
CA VAL A 30 -23.16 13.36 -9.24
C VAL A 30 -22.74 12.16 -8.40
N SER A 31 -21.54 12.23 -7.83
CA SER A 31 -21.07 11.23 -6.87
C SER A 31 -21.73 11.48 -5.52
N TYR A 32 -22.13 10.41 -4.83
CA TYR A 32 -22.68 10.52 -3.48
C TYR A 32 -21.71 9.94 -2.46
N PHE A 33 -21.36 10.75 -1.46
CA PHE A 33 -20.50 10.33 -0.35
C PHE A 33 -21.27 10.49 0.95
N LEU A 34 -21.51 9.38 1.64
CA LEU A 34 -22.32 9.34 2.87
C LEU A 34 -23.69 10.05 2.73
N GLY A 35 -24.29 10.00 1.54
CA GLY A 35 -25.57 10.64 1.23
C GLY A 35 -25.48 12.09 0.77
N GLU A 36 -24.31 12.74 0.87
CA GLU A 36 -24.09 14.10 0.37
C GLU A 36 -23.71 14.07 -1.12
N ALA A 37 -24.39 14.91 -1.91
CA ALA A 37 -24.10 15.07 -3.33
C ALA A 37 -22.78 15.82 -3.53
N TYR A 38 -21.90 15.27 -4.36
CA TYR A 38 -20.61 15.84 -4.70
C TYR A 38 -20.54 16.05 -6.20
N GLN A 39 -20.51 17.32 -6.61
CA GLN A 39 -20.30 17.69 -8.00
C GLN A 39 -18.81 17.68 -8.35
N GLY A 40 -18.48 17.02 -9.47
CA GLY A 40 -17.12 16.86 -9.97
C GLY A 40 -16.38 15.65 -9.40
N THR A 41 -15.23 15.35 -10.00
CA THR A 41 -14.43 14.16 -9.66
C THR A 41 -13.05 14.61 -9.17
N PRO A 42 -12.83 14.71 -7.84
CA PRO A 42 -11.57 15.19 -7.28
C PRO A 42 -10.34 14.42 -7.75
N ALA A 43 -10.52 13.15 -8.09
CA ALA A 43 -9.48 12.29 -8.64
C ALA A 43 -8.96 12.71 -10.03
N LEU A 44 -9.62 13.68 -10.70
CA LEU A 44 -9.14 14.25 -11.96
C LEU A 44 -8.01 15.27 -11.77
N TYR A 45 -7.86 15.83 -10.57
CA TYR A 45 -6.90 16.89 -10.27
C TYR A 45 -5.69 16.40 -9.47
N HIS A 46 -5.72 15.15 -8.99
CA HIS A 46 -4.74 14.64 -8.04
C HIS A 46 -4.33 13.20 -8.34
N TYR A 47 -3.03 12.96 -8.44
CA TYR A 47 -2.45 11.65 -8.60
C TYR A 47 -1.89 11.09 -7.28
N VAL A 48 -2.71 10.31 -6.58
CA VAL A 48 -2.43 9.83 -5.21
C VAL A 48 -1.37 8.75 -5.07
N TYR A 49 -0.76 8.28 -6.16
CA TYR A 49 0.21 7.18 -6.12
C TYR A 49 1.63 7.71 -6.22
N LEU A 50 2.54 7.01 -5.54
CA LEU A 50 3.95 7.37 -5.53
C LEU A 50 4.64 7.00 -6.86
N PRO A 51 5.82 7.58 -7.15
CA PRO A 51 6.34 7.62 -8.52
C PRO A 51 6.63 6.26 -9.15
N PHE A 52 6.91 5.23 -8.36
CA PHE A 52 7.24 3.92 -8.93
C PHE A 52 6.04 3.24 -9.60
N TYR A 53 4.80 3.51 -9.16
CA TYR A 53 3.62 2.92 -9.81
C TYR A 53 3.46 3.34 -11.28
N PRO A 54 3.46 4.64 -11.65
CA PRO A 54 3.42 5.06 -13.05
C PRO A 54 4.70 4.74 -13.82
N ILE A 55 5.88 4.71 -13.17
CA ILE A 55 7.13 4.26 -13.81
C ILE A 55 7.01 2.79 -14.23
N LEU A 56 6.61 1.91 -13.31
CA LEU A 56 6.42 0.48 -13.60
C LEU A 56 5.36 0.28 -14.69
N SER A 57 4.25 1.04 -14.61
CA SER A 57 3.23 1.04 -15.67
C SER A 57 3.83 1.42 -17.02
N ALA A 58 4.62 2.50 -17.11
CA ALA A 58 5.25 2.95 -18.35
C ALA A 58 6.26 1.94 -18.91
N LEU A 59 7.09 1.34 -18.04
CA LEU A 59 8.09 0.33 -18.43
C LEU A 59 7.44 -0.91 -19.05
N VAL A 60 6.28 -1.32 -18.54
CA VAL A 60 5.55 -2.50 -19.03
C VAL A 60 4.63 -2.15 -20.19
N SER A 61 4.00 -0.97 -20.18
CA SER A 61 3.09 -0.55 -21.24
C SER A 61 3.81 -0.29 -22.55
N TRP A 62 4.99 0.34 -22.52
CA TRP A 62 5.73 0.71 -23.73
C TRP A 62 5.95 -0.45 -24.72
N PRO A 63 6.51 -1.61 -24.34
CA PRO A 63 6.67 -2.70 -25.29
C PRO A 63 5.34 -3.32 -25.72
N ILE A 64 4.34 -3.40 -24.83
CA ILE A 64 3.04 -4.02 -25.12
C ILE A 64 2.23 -3.16 -26.09
N GLU A 65 2.18 -1.84 -25.89
CA GLU A 65 1.52 -0.91 -26.81
C GLU A 65 2.16 -0.97 -28.20
N ASN A 66 3.49 -1.07 -28.30
CA ASN A 66 4.19 -1.15 -29.58
C ASN A 66 3.96 -2.48 -30.32
N ILE A 67 3.76 -3.60 -29.60
CA ILE A 67 3.58 -4.93 -30.20
C ILE A 67 2.10 -5.20 -30.52
N PHE A 68 1.19 -4.88 -29.61
CA PHE A 68 -0.22 -5.25 -29.69
C PHE A 68 -1.15 -4.08 -30.02
N GLY A 69 -0.65 -2.84 -30.02
CA GLY A 69 -1.43 -1.64 -30.32
C GLY A 69 -2.37 -1.18 -29.21
N PHE A 70 -2.38 -1.83 -28.05
CA PHE A 70 -3.21 -1.44 -26.90
C PHE A 70 -2.53 -1.73 -25.56
N TRP A 71 -2.98 -1.02 -24.51
CA TRP A 71 -2.56 -1.26 -23.13
C TRP A 71 -3.72 -1.07 -22.17
N ASP A 72 -3.82 -2.01 -21.24
CA ASP A 72 -4.70 -1.94 -20.09
C ASP A 72 -3.89 -2.19 -18.83
N GLN A 73 -3.97 -1.26 -17.87
CA GLN A 73 -3.27 -1.35 -16.60
C GLN A 73 -3.62 -2.65 -15.83
N ARG A 74 -4.81 -3.21 -16.05
CA ARG A 74 -5.25 -4.47 -15.44
C ARG A 74 -4.38 -5.66 -15.84
N ILE A 75 -3.74 -5.64 -17.01
CA ILE A 75 -2.82 -6.71 -17.44
C ILE A 75 -1.66 -6.85 -16.45
N LEU A 76 -1.06 -5.73 -16.03
CA LEU A 76 -0.01 -5.72 -15.00
C LEU A 76 -0.53 -6.25 -13.66
N LEU A 77 -1.76 -5.87 -13.29
CA LEU A 77 -2.36 -6.29 -12.02
C LEU A 77 -2.75 -7.78 -12.02
N TYR A 78 -3.22 -8.31 -13.15
CA TYR A 78 -3.50 -9.75 -13.32
C TYR A 78 -2.21 -10.56 -13.28
N ALA A 79 -1.13 -10.08 -13.91
CA ALA A 79 0.17 -10.70 -13.78
C ALA A 79 0.66 -10.69 -12.32
N ALA A 80 0.50 -9.58 -11.61
CA ALA A 80 0.83 -9.48 -10.18
C ALA A 80 -0.04 -10.42 -9.32
N PHE A 81 -1.33 -10.58 -9.65
CA PHE A 81 -2.22 -11.53 -8.98
C PHE A 81 -1.77 -12.98 -9.18
N LEU A 82 -1.50 -13.40 -10.42
CA LEU A 82 -1.01 -14.75 -10.71
C LEU A 82 0.34 -15.02 -10.03
N ALA A 83 1.24 -14.03 -10.04
CA ALA A 83 2.51 -14.12 -9.33
C ALA A 83 2.31 -14.20 -7.80
N SER A 84 1.32 -13.50 -7.24
CA SER A 84 0.95 -13.61 -5.83
C SER A 84 0.50 -15.02 -5.47
N LEU A 85 -0.37 -15.63 -6.28
CA LEU A 85 -0.80 -17.02 -6.09
C LEU A 85 0.38 -17.99 -6.14
N TYR A 86 1.28 -17.80 -7.11
CA TYR A 86 2.49 -18.62 -7.22
C TYR A 86 3.41 -18.47 -6.00
N LEU A 87 3.65 -17.24 -5.53
CA LEU A 87 4.44 -16.99 -4.33
C LEU A 87 3.80 -17.59 -3.08
N LEU A 88 2.48 -17.43 -2.92
CA LEU A 88 1.74 -18.04 -1.81
C LEU A 88 1.86 -19.57 -1.84
N TYR A 89 1.71 -20.19 -3.01
CA TYR A 89 1.93 -21.63 -3.21
C TYR A 89 3.34 -22.07 -2.79
N LYS A 90 4.37 -21.25 -3.05
CA LYS A 90 5.75 -21.54 -2.63
C LYS A 90 6.00 -21.30 -1.13
N LEU A 91 5.23 -20.41 -0.50
CA LEU A 91 5.35 -20.09 0.92
C LEU A 91 4.67 -21.14 1.80
N VAL A 92 3.52 -21.65 1.41
CA VAL A 92 2.83 -22.67 2.20
C VAL A 92 3.48 -24.04 1.95
N LYS A 93 3.68 -24.84 3.00
CA LYS A 93 4.40 -26.13 2.89
C LYS A 93 3.46 -27.28 2.57
N GLU A 94 2.51 -27.53 3.46
CA GLU A 94 1.59 -28.65 3.39
C GLU A 94 0.61 -28.51 2.23
N LYS A 95 0.25 -29.63 1.59
CA LYS A 95 -0.60 -29.65 0.39
C LYS A 95 -2.00 -29.11 0.68
N GLU A 96 -2.59 -29.52 1.80
CA GLU A 96 -3.94 -29.10 2.21
C GLU A 96 -3.96 -27.60 2.53
N ASP A 97 -2.98 -27.13 3.31
CA ASP A 97 -2.82 -25.71 3.62
C ASP A 97 -2.61 -24.86 2.37
N LYS A 98 -1.89 -25.37 1.35
CA LYS A 98 -1.72 -24.65 0.07
C LYS A 98 -3.06 -24.43 -0.62
N LEU A 99 -3.89 -25.47 -0.70
CA LEU A 99 -5.20 -25.36 -1.33
C LEU A 99 -6.07 -24.38 -0.54
N LEU A 100 -6.11 -24.51 0.79
CA LEU A 100 -6.87 -23.61 1.64
C LEU A 100 -6.38 -22.16 1.53
N ALA A 101 -5.07 -21.92 1.54
CA ALA A 101 -4.49 -20.58 1.37
C ALA A 101 -4.83 -19.98 0.01
N LEU A 102 -4.72 -20.75 -1.08
CA LEU A 102 -5.07 -20.29 -2.41
C LEU A 102 -6.58 -20.02 -2.55
N THR A 103 -7.43 -20.82 -1.90
CA THR A 103 -8.88 -20.59 -1.86
C THR A 103 -9.23 -19.32 -1.07
N LEU A 104 -8.75 -19.20 0.17
CA LEU A 104 -9.03 -18.04 1.02
C LEU A 104 -8.44 -16.73 0.48
N PHE A 105 -7.29 -16.82 -0.19
CA PHE A 105 -6.64 -15.67 -0.81
C PHE A 105 -7.24 -15.35 -2.18
N GLY A 106 -7.16 -16.28 -3.12
CA GLY A 106 -7.46 -16.05 -4.54
C GLY A 106 -8.93 -16.13 -4.91
N PHE A 107 -9.74 -16.89 -4.16
CA PHE A 107 -11.17 -17.10 -4.44
C PHE A 107 -12.09 -16.39 -3.43
N ASN A 108 -11.55 -15.47 -2.62
CA ASN A 108 -12.39 -14.57 -1.83
C ASN A 108 -13.22 -13.68 -2.79
N PRO A 109 -14.57 -13.76 -2.80
CA PRO A 109 -15.41 -13.02 -3.74
C PRO A 109 -15.17 -11.50 -3.74
N TRP A 110 -14.88 -10.94 -2.57
CA TRP A 110 -14.59 -9.51 -2.44
C TRP A 110 -13.23 -9.14 -3.06
N PHE A 111 -12.24 -10.02 -2.94
CA PHE A 111 -10.94 -9.81 -3.56
C PHE A 111 -10.95 -10.05 -5.06
N VAL A 112 -11.68 -11.06 -5.53
CA VAL A 112 -11.88 -11.30 -6.97
C VAL A 112 -12.47 -10.05 -7.63
N ARG A 113 -13.46 -9.42 -6.99
CA ARG A 113 -13.99 -8.14 -7.44
C ARG A 113 -12.90 -7.06 -7.53
N ASP A 114 -12.07 -6.90 -6.50
CA ASP A 114 -10.96 -5.93 -6.51
C ASP A 114 -9.93 -6.20 -7.63
N VAL A 115 -9.67 -7.47 -7.94
CA VAL A 115 -8.81 -7.88 -9.05
C VAL A 115 -9.44 -7.46 -10.39
N VAL A 116 -10.70 -7.82 -10.62
CA VAL A 116 -11.43 -7.50 -11.87
C VAL A 116 -11.58 -5.99 -12.08
N GLU A 117 -11.86 -5.24 -11.02
CA GLU A 117 -11.92 -3.76 -11.03
C GLU A 117 -10.54 -3.12 -11.27
N GLY A 118 -9.44 -3.88 -11.15
CA GLY A 118 -8.10 -3.36 -11.35
C GLY A 118 -7.60 -2.50 -10.20
N LYS A 119 -7.95 -2.84 -8.95
CA LYS A 119 -7.43 -2.10 -7.79
C LYS A 119 -5.94 -2.37 -7.60
N ASN A 120 -5.20 -1.31 -7.35
CA ASN A 120 -3.75 -1.39 -7.22
C ASN A 120 -3.29 -2.11 -5.93
N ASP A 121 -4.19 -2.35 -4.97
CA ASP A 121 -3.95 -3.17 -3.79
C ASP A 121 -3.40 -4.57 -4.14
N VAL A 122 -3.80 -5.13 -5.28
CA VAL A 122 -3.31 -6.41 -5.82
C VAL A 122 -1.78 -6.38 -6.02
N LEU A 123 -1.25 -5.28 -6.58
CA LEU A 123 0.19 -5.11 -6.79
C LEU A 123 0.95 -5.00 -5.47
N ILE A 124 0.34 -4.38 -4.46
CA ILE A 124 0.94 -4.25 -3.13
C ILE A 124 0.99 -5.62 -2.43
N LEU A 125 -0.04 -6.45 -2.56
CA LEU A 125 -0.01 -7.82 -2.05
C LEU A 125 1.06 -8.68 -2.73
N PHE A 126 1.26 -8.50 -4.04
CA PHE A 126 2.38 -9.13 -4.75
C PHE A 126 3.73 -8.75 -4.16
N PHE A 127 4.00 -7.44 -3.99
CA PHE A 127 5.26 -7.00 -3.40
C PHE A 127 5.44 -7.55 -1.98
N LEU A 128 4.39 -7.55 -1.17
CA LEU A 128 4.44 -8.10 0.19
C LEU A 128 4.81 -9.58 0.20
N LEU A 129 4.14 -10.41 -0.61
CA LEU A 129 4.45 -11.83 -0.74
C LEU A 129 5.88 -12.06 -1.24
N TRP A 130 6.36 -11.22 -2.15
CA TRP A 130 7.72 -11.29 -2.66
C TRP A 130 8.76 -10.93 -1.59
N ILE A 131 8.52 -9.89 -0.80
CA ILE A 131 9.32 -9.52 0.38
C ILE A 131 9.41 -10.71 1.34
N ILE A 132 8.27 -11.31 1.70
CA ILE A 132 8.20 -12.45 2.63
C ILE A 132 8.95 -13.66 2.05
N TYR A 133 8.74 -13.97 0.78
CA TYR A 133 9.45 -15.05 0.09
C TYR A 133 10.97 -14.85 0.16
N LEU A 134 11.47 -13.65 -0.15
CA LEU A 134 12.89 -13.35 -0.08
C LEU A 134 13.44 -13.41 1.35
N LEU A 135 12.69 -12.94 2.35
CA LEU A 135 13.11 -13.08 3.76
C LEU A 135 13.22 -14.54 4.18
N ARG A 136 12.28 -15.40 3.76
CA ARG A 136 12.36 -16.85 4.02
C ARG A 136 13.57 -17.51 3.36
N GLN A 137 14.03 -16.97 2.23
CA GLN A 137 15.25 -17.43 1.55
C GLN A 137 16.53 -16.77 2.10
N ASN A 138 16.46 -16.03 3.21
CA ASN A 138 17.56 -15.22 3.77
C ASN A 138 18.15 -14.19 2.78
N LYS A 139 17.38 -13.81 1.76
CA LYS A 139 17.74 -12.81 0.73
C LYS A 139 17.32 -11.42 1.19
N ILE A 140 17.88 -10.97 2.33
CA ILE A 140 17.43 -9.76 3.03
C ILE A 140 17.65 -8.48 2.21
N VAL A 141 18.77 -8.37 1.48
CA VAL A 141 19.06 -7.20 0.63
C VAL A 141 18.07 -7.12 -0.53
N GLN A 142 17.77 -8.25 -1.17
CA GLN A 142 16.77 -8.29 -2.23
C GLN A 142 15.38 -7.96 -1.66
N SER A 143 15.05 -8.50 -0.48
CA SER A 143 13.78 -8.21 0.18
C SER A 143 13.61 -6.71 0.48
N SER A 144 14.66 -6.04 0.96
CA SER A 144 14.61 -4.60 1.21
C SER A 144 14.52 -3.79 -0.08
N LEU A 145 15.14 -4.24 -1.18
CA LEU A 145 14.98 -3.59 -2.50
C LEU A 145 13.54 -3.68 -2.99
N VAL A 146 12.90 -4.84 -2.85
CA VAL A 146 11.46 -5.00 -3.17
C VAL A 146 10.60 -4.12 -2.24
N LEU A 147 10.94 -4.02 -0.95
CA LEU A 147 10.27 -3.10 -0.02
C LEU A 147 10.40 -1.64 -0.46
N ALA A 148 11.58 -1.20 -0.94
CA ALA A 148 11.78 0.14 -1.49
C ALA A 148 10.84 0.42 -2.66
N LEU A 149 10.71 -0.53 -3.61
CA LEU A 149 9.77 -0.41 -4.71
C LEU A 149 8.32 -0.34 -4.24
N ALA A 150 7.95 -1.16 -3.26
CA ALA A 150 6.60 -1.20 -2.68
C ALA A 150 6.24 0.12 -1.99
N VAL A 151 7.13 0.69 -1.18
CA VAL A 151 6.91 1.98 -0.51
C VAL A 151 6.88 3.16 -1.47
N LEU A 152 7.48 3.05 -2.66
CA LEU A 152 7.40 4.03 -3.74
C LEU A 152 6.23 3.78 -4.69
N THR A 153 5.42 2.74 -4.43
CA THR A 153 4.21 2.43 -5.19
C THR A 153 2.98 2.97 -4.48
N LYS A 154 2.85 2.70 -3.16
CA LYS A 154 1.69 3.11 -2.36
C LYS A 154 2.08 3.34 -0.90
N GLN A 155 1.52 4.39 -0.29
CA GLN A 155 1.75 4.80 1.10
C GLN A 155 1.37 3.71 2.12
N THR A 156 0.45 2.81 1.76
CA THR A 156 0.07 1.64 2.56
C THR A 156 1.29 0.89 3.11
N MET A 157 2.35 0.76 2.30
CA MET A 157 3.57 0.04 2.68
C MET A 157 4.47 0.81 3.65
N TRP A 158 4.28 2.13 3.84
CA TRP A 158 5.06 2.90 4.82
C TRP A 158 4.83 2.39 6.24
N LEU A 159 3.62 1.89 6.52
CA LEU A 159 3.26 1.38 7.83
C LEU A 159 3.87 0.00 8.13
N LEU A 160 4.43 -0.70 7.13
CA LEU A 160 5.22 -1.91 7.33
C LEU A 160 6.67 -1.61 7.77
N LEU A 161 7.21 -0.42 7.41
CA LEU A 161 8.60 -0.05 7.67
C LEU A 161 9.06 -0.26 9.12
N PRO A 162 8.33 0.21 10.16
CA PRO A 162 8.77 -0.02 11.54
C PRO A 162 8.85 -1.51 11.89
N PHE A 163 7.86 -2.31 11.49
CA PHE A 163 7.84 -3.75 11.78
C PHE A 163 8.94 -4.51 11.03
N TYR A 164 9.23 -4.12 9.78
CA TYR A 164 10.35 -4.66 9.00
C TYR A 164 11.70 -4.27 9.60
N PHE A 165 11.88 -3.00 9.99
CA PHE A 165 13.08 -2.52 10.66
C PHE A 165 13.33 -3.33 11.93
N PHE A 166 12.33 -3.44 12.80
CA PHE A 166 12.46 -4.16 14.06
C PHE A 166 12.60 -5.68 13.88
N TYR A 167 12.00 -6.24 12.82
CA TYR A 167 12.22 -7.63 12.43
C TYR A 167 13.69 -7.93 12.14
N LEU A 168 14.40 -7.02 11.45
CA LEU A 168 15.84 -7.15 11.22
C LEU A 168 16.68 -6.79 12.45
N PHE A 169 16.26 -5.75 13.17
CA PHE A 169 16.97 -5.23 14.33
C PHE A 169 17.16 -6.28 15.42
N TRP A 170 16.11 -7.05 15.75
CA TRP A 170 16.19 -8.10 16.78
C TRP A 170 16.80 -9.43 16.29
N GLN A 171 17.44 -9.47 15.13
CA GLN A 171 18.25 -10.63 14.72
C GLN A 171 19.64 -10.66 15.34
N LYS A 172 20.03 -9.58 16.04
CA LYS A 172 21.31 -9.45 16.74
C LYS A 172 21.04 -9.04 18.20
N ASP A 173 21.88 -9.55 19.10
CA ASP A 173 21.69 -9.34 20.54
C ASP A 173 22.17 -7.97 21.03
N ASN A 174 23.13 -7.37 20.31
CA ASN A 174 23.71 -6.07 20.66
C ASN A 174 23.18 -4.97 19.73
N TRP A 175 22.69 -3.87 20.31
CA TRP A 175 22.14 -2.70 19.61
C TRP A 175 23.04 -2.17 18.48
N GLN A 176 24.36 -2.03 18.72
CA GLN A 176 25.29 -1.51 17.71
C GLN A 176 25.40 -2.46 16.52
N ASN A 177 25.47 -3.76 16.79
CA ASN A 177 25.49 -4.79 15.76
C ASN A 177 24.16 -4.88 15.01
N SER A 178 23.03 -4.71 15.71
CA SER A 178 21.70 -4.63 15.11
C SER A 178 21.60 -3.47 14.13
N LEU A 179 21.98 -2.25 14.53
CA LEU A 179 21.96 -1.08 13.65
C LEU A 179 22.87 -1.27 12.43
N LYS A 180 24.11 -1.75 12.65
CA LYS A 180 25.05 -2.03 11.56
C LYS A 180 24.48 -3.08 10.61
N PHE A 181 23.85 -4.12 11.13
CA PHE A 181 23.21 -5.16 10.34
C PHE A 181 22.05 -4.61 9.50
N VAL A 182 21.14 -3.85 10.11
CA VAL A 182 20.02 -3.21 9.39
C VAL A 182 20.57 -2.33 8.27
N TRP A 183 21.49 -1.41 8.59
CA TRP A 183 22.11 -0.51 7.60
C TRP A 183 22.76 -1.26 6.44
N GLN A 184 23.57 -2.28 6.73
CA GLN A 184 24.22 -3.10 5.70
C GLN A 184 23.21 -3.78 4.77
N LYS A 185 22.06 -4.19 5.32
CA LYS A 185 21.00 -4.85 4.53
C LYS A 185 20.12 -3.86 3.77
N THR A 186 19.90 -2.65 4.26
CA THR A 186 18.91 -1.71 3.68
C THR A 186 19.50 -0.51 2.94
N LYS A 187 20.81 -0.22 3.03
CA LYS A 187 21.42 0.97 2.39
C LYS A 187 21.14 1.10 0.89
N TYR A 188 21.16 -0.01 0.14
CA TYR A 188 20.87 0.02 -1.30
C TYR A 188 19.39 0.34 -1.59
N SER A 189 18.50 -0.06 -0.71
CA SER A 189 17.07 0.24 -0.79
C SER A 189 16.80 1.71 -0.50
N ILE A 190 17.50 2.29 0.48
CA ILE A 190 17.46 3.73 0.75
C ILE A 190 17.95 4.50 -0.48
N PHE A 191 19.08 4.10 -1.05
CA PHE A 191 19.62 4.72 -2.27
C PHE A 191 18.65 4.61 -3.45
N LEU A 192 18.03 3.45 -3.66
CA LEU A 192 17.01 3.25 -4.69
C LEU A 192 15.79 4.16 -4.48
N CYS A 193 15.31 4.29 -3.24
CA CYS A 193 14.25 5.24 -2.90
C CYS A 193 14.64 6.67 -3.27
N LEU A 194 15.85 7.10 -2.92
CA LEU A 194 16.32 8.44 -3.25
C LEU A 194 16.40 8.66 -4.76
N ILE A 195 16.96 7.72 -5.52
CA ILE A 195 17.06 7.83 -6.99
C ILE A 195 15.70 7.99 -7.64
N ILE A 196 14.70 7.22 -7.20
CA ILE A 196 13.36 7.25 -7.82
C ILE A 196 12.57 8.45 -7.33
N LEU A 197 12.67 8.82 -6.05
CA LEU A 197 11.82 9.85 -5.45
C LEU A 197 12.32 11.26 -5.71
N LEU A 198 13.63 11.51 -5.58
CA LEU A 198 14.20 12.85 -5.67
C LEU A 198 13.89 13.57 -6.99
N PRO A 199 13.93 12.93 -8.17
CA PRO A 199 13.58 13.60 -9.42
C PRO A 199 12.19 14.25 -9.37
N PHE A 200 11.19 13.59 -8.77
CA PHE A 200 9.83 14.13 -8.70
C PHE A 200 9.68 15.23 -7.66
N LEU A 201 10.43 15.13 -6.55
CA LEU A 201 10.48 16.20 -5.55
C LEU A 201 11.13 17.48 -6.13
N PHE A 202 12.18 17.33 -6.94
CA PHE A 202 12.82 18.47 -7.60
C PHE A 202 12.01 18.99 -8.80
N TRP A 203 11.25 18.13 -9.48
CA TRP A 203 10.42 18.53 -10.61
C TRP A 203 9.31 19.48 -10.18
N ASP A 204 8.55 19.11 -9.14
CA ASP A 204 7.57 19.99 -8.50
C ASP A 204 7.19 19.45 -7.11
N PHE A 205 7.89 19.94 -6.08
CA PHE A 205 7.65 19.54 -4.69
C PHE A 205 6.22 19.87 -4.23
N ARG A 206 5.66 21.00 -4.68
CA ARG A 206 4.36 21.49 -4.20
C ARG A 206 3.25 20.57 -4.69
N SER A 207 3.25 20.26 -5.99
CA SER A 207 2.24 19.37 -6.58
C SER A 207 2.36 17.95 -6.05
N PHE A 208 3.60 17.46 -5.85
CA PHE A 208 3.82 16.18 -5.17
C PHE A 208 3.24 16.16 -3.75
N TRP A 209 3.50 17.19 -2.95
CA TRP A 209 3.00 17.29 -1.58
C TRP A 209 1.47 17.38 -1.52
N GLN A 210 0.88 18.14 -2.45
CA GLN A 210 -0.56 18.27 -2.58
C GLN A 210 -1.21 16.92 -2.83
N ASP A 211 -0.72 16.15 -3.80
CA ASP A 211 -1.33 14.90 -4.22
C ASP A 211 -1.13 13.76 -3.21
N ILE A 212 0.07 13.65 -2.64
CA ILE A 212 0.43 12.53 -1.77
C ILE A 212 -0.07 12.73 -0.34
N PHE A 213 -0.15 13.97 0.15
CA PHE A 213 -0.48 14.26 1.55
C PHE A 213 -1.76 15.09 1.71
N GLN A 214 -1.87 16.24 1.04
CA GLN A 214 -2.98 17.18 1.29
C GLN A 214 -4.31 16.69 0.73
N TYR A 215 -4.29 16.07 -0.45
CA TYR A 215 -5.46 15.49 -1.07
C TYR A 215 -6.11 14.41 -0.19
N PRO A 216 -5.39 13.36 0.27
CA PRO A 216 -5.99 12.33 1.12
C PRO A 216 -6.25 12.79 2.56
N ASN A 217 -5.53 13.79 3.09
CA ASN A 217 -5.74 14.26 4.47
C ASN A 217 -6.91 15.25 4.63
N GLY A 218 -7.43 15.81 3.53
CA GLY A 218 -8.57 16.71 3.56
C GLY A 218 -8.26 18.20 3.58
N SER A 219 -7.00 18.62 3.35
CA SER A 219 -6.61 20.03 3.48
C SER A 219 -6.73 20.87 2.20
N LEU A 220 -7.33 20.35 1.13
CA LEU A 220 -7.58 21.04 -0.13
C LEU A 220 -9.08 21.16 -0.39
N ALA A 221 -9.48 22.19 -1.13
CA ALA A 221 -10.86 22.32 -1.60
C ALA A 221 -11.28 21.15 -2.52
N THR A 222 -10.31 20.57 -3.22
CA THR A 222 -10.44 19.40 -4.09
C THR A 222 -9.99 18.11 -3.37
N SER A 223 -9.91 18.08 -2.05
CA SER A 223 -9.53 16.86 -1.32
C SER A 223 -10.51 15.72 -1.52
N TYR A 224 -10.02 14.50 -1.34
CA TYR A 224 -10.89 13.33 -1.32
C TYR A 224 -11.91 13.47 -0.18
N PRO A 225 -13.22 13.27 -0.44
CA PRO A 225 -14.25 13.41 0.58
C PRO A 225 -14.15 12.34 1.66
N ILE A 226 -14.72 12.62 2.83
CA ILE A 226 -14.90 11.64 3.90
C ILE A 226 -15.81 10.51 3.38
N ASN A 227 -15.35 9.27 3.51
CA ASN A 227 -16.06 8.13 2.94
C ASN A 227 -15.74 6.80 3.67
N GLY A 228 -16.59 5.79 3.46
CA GLY A 228 -16.33 4.41 3.90
C GLY A 228 -16.94 4.06 5.25
N PHE A 229 -16.26 3.20 6.02
CA PHE A 229 -16.81 2.54 7.22
C PHE A 229 -16.06 2.89 8.52
N GLY A 230 -15.21 3.91 8.49
CA GLY A 230 -14.32 4.26 9.61
C GLY A 230 -14.91 5.22 10.64
N TRP A 231 -14.06 5.63 11.57
CA TRP A 231 -14.33 6.66 12.59
C TRP A 231 -14.82 7.97 11.97
N SER A 232 -14.34 8.31 10.78
CA SER A 232 -14.78 9.50 10.04
C SER A 232 -16.28 9.48 9.72
N ARG A 233 -16.84 8.32 9.38
CA ARG A 233 -18.27 8.15 9.17
C ARG A 233 -19.04 8.37 10.46
N PHE A 234 -18.57 7.80 11.57
CA PHE A 234 -19.21 7.97 12.87
C PHE A 234 -19.27 9.46 13.26
N LEU A 235 -18.15 10.18 13.18
CA LEU A 235 -18.08 11.61 13.48
C LEU A 235 -19.00 12.47 12.60
N TYR A 236 -19.14 12.11 11.33
CA TYR A 236 -20.09 12.76 10.43
C TYR A 236 -21.54 12.51 10.86
N HIS A 237 -21.92 11.27 11.18
CA HIS A 237 -23.32 10.94 11.53
C HIS A 237 -23.76 11.56 12.87
N ILE A 238 -22.86 11.76 13.82
CA ILE A 238 -23.16 12.44 15.09
C ILE A 238 -23.10 13.96 14.98
N GLY A 239 -22.83 14.51 13.79
CA GLY A 239 -22.82 15.96 13.54
C GLY A 239 -21.56 16.70 13.98
N VAL A 240 -20.48 16.00 14.37
CA VAL A 240 -19.18 16.63 14.66
C VAL A 240 -18.54 17.18 13.38
N ILE A 241 -18.72 16.47 12.27
CA ILE A 241 -18.33 16.91 10.92
C ILE A 241 -19.62 17.20 10.16
N LYS A 242 -19.75 18.40 9.58
CA LYS A 242 -21.02 18.87 9.00
C LYS A 242 -21.16 18.52 7.53
N SER A 243 -20.06 18.50 6.79
CA SER A 243 -19.98 18.08 5.39
C SER A 243 -18.86 17.07 5.18
N VAL A 244 -19.02 16.16 4.23
CA VAL A 244 -17.96 15.23 3.81
C VAL A 244 -16.73 15.93 3.23
N ARG A 245 -16.85 17.22 2.91
CA ARG A 245 -15.77 18.08 2.41
C ARG A 245 -14.96 18.73 3.53
N ASP A 246 -15.54 18.88 4.71
CA ASP A 246 -14.91 19.61 5.81
C ASP A 246 -13.53 19.03 6.15
N TYR A 247 -12.59 19.94 6.45
CA TYR A 247 -11.34 19.54 7.07
C TYR A 247 -11.61 19.08 8.50
N TYR A 248 -11.03 17.95 8.87
CA TYR A 248 -11.05 17.46 10.24
C TYR A 248 -9.70 16.80 10.56
N PRO A 249 -9.07 17.10 11.71
CA PRO A 249 -7.71 16.66 12.03
C PRO A 249 -7.67 15.19 12.49
N PHE A 250 -7.93 14.26 11.57
CA PHE A 250 -7.89 12.80 11.81
C PHE A 250 -6.55 12.30 12.38
N ILE A 251 -5.46 13.04 12.14
CA ILE A 251 -4.14 12.75 12.69
C ILE A 251 -4.12 12.68 14.22
N ILE A 252 -5.02 13.40 14.90
CA ILE A 252 -5.13 13.34 16.37
C ILE A 252 -5.58 11.94 16.80
N TRP A 253 -6.64 11.41 16.19
CA TRP A 253 -7.14 10.07 16.48
C TRP A 253 -6.14 8.99 16.09
N GLN A 254 -5.50 9.14 14.93
CA GLN A 254 -4.42 8.25 14.52
C GLN A 254 -3.27 8.27 15.53
N ALA A 255 -2.81 9.43 16.00
CA ALA A 255 -1.75 9.51 17.00
C ALA A 255 -2.15 8.84 18.33
N VAL A 256 -3.35 9.15 18.85
CA VAL A 256 -3.86 8.62 20.12
C VAL A 256 -3.96 7.09 20.12
N PHE A 257 -4.42 6.49 19.02
CA PHE A 257 -4.64 5.03 18.98
C PHE A 257 -3.48 4.25 18.34
N CYS A 258 -2.85 4.81 17.29
CA CYS A 258 -1.80 4.10 16.57
C CYS A 258 -0.47 4.14 17.32
N LEU A 259 -0.07 5.23 17.99
CA LEU A 259 1.23 5.28 18.67
C LEU A 259 1.34 4.27 19.83
N PRO A 260 0.36 4.16 20.75
CA PRO A 260 0.41 3.14 21.80
C PRO A 260 0.33 1.72 21.23
N LEU A 261 -0.50 1.52 20.19
CA LEU A 261 -0.63 0.23 19.52
C LEU A 261 0.67 -0.20 18.84
N ALA A 262 1.32 0.70 18.10
CA ALA A 262 2.62 0.43 17.48
C ALA A 262 3.66 0.06 18.53
N PHE A 263 3.77 0.82 19.61
CA PHE A 263 4.69 0.54 20.70
C PHE A 263 4.43 -0.86 21.30
N TRP A 264 3.17 -1.19 21.57
CA TRP A 264 2.79 -2.50 22.11
C TRP A 264 3.11 -3.65 21.13
N LEU A 265 2.76 -3.50 19.85
CA LEU A 265 3.01 -4.50 18.82
C LEU A 265 4.50 -4.73 18.58
N ILE A 266 5.31 -3.66 18.54
CA ILE A 266 6.77 -3.72 18.45
C ILE A 266 7.30 -4.45 19.69
N LYS A 267 6.92 -4.05 20.89
CA LYS A 267 7.34 -4.73 22.12
C LYS A 267 6.96 -6.22 22.14
N TYR A 268 5.79 -6.58 21.60
CA TYR A 268 5.36 -7.96 21.48
C TYR A 268 6.18 -8.73 20.44
N GLN A 269 6.45 -8.11 19.28
CA GLN A 269 7.33 -8.66 18.25
C GLN A 269 8.75 -8.91 18.76
N ALA A 270 9.28 -8.07 19.65
CA ALA A 270 10.59 -8.29 20.28
C ALA A 270 10.69 -9.63 21.02
N LYS A 271 9.59 -10.05 21.67
CA LYS A 271 9.54 -11.31 22.43
C LYS A 271 9.42 -12.54 21.54
N LYS A 272 8.82 -12.40 20.35
CA LYS A 272 8.49 -13.50 19.43
C LYS A 272 8.76 -13.11 17.97
N ASN A 273 9.99 -12.69 17.68
CA ASN A 273 10.34 -12.11 16.38
C ASN A 273 10.25 -13.14 15.25
N SER A 274 9.14 -13.13 14.51
CA SER A 274 8.87 -14.02 13.39
C SER A 274 8.22 -13.28 12.23
N LEU A 275 8.32 -13.84 11.03
CA LEU A 275 7.68 -13.27 9.84
C LEU A 275 6.16 -13.21 9.98
N SER A 276 5.54 -14.26 10.51
CA SER A 276 4.09 -14.29 10.74
C SER A 276 3.66 -13.14 11.65
N LEU A 277 4.39 -12.91 12.75
CA LEU A 277 4.07 -11.85 13.70
C LEU A 277 4.33 -10.45 13.14
N MET A 278 5.38 -10.26 12.34
CA MET A 278 5.62 -8.98 11.64
C MET A 278 4.42 -8.63 10.74
N ILE A 279 3.91 -9.58 9.96
CA ILE A 279 2.75 -9.37 9.08
C ILE A 279 1.46 -9.20 9.88
N LEU A 280 1.28 -9.94 10.98
CA LEU A 280 0.12 -9.78 11.86
C LEU A 280 0.10 -8.38 12.51
N ALA A 281 1.24 -7.95 13.05
CA ALA A 281 1.38 -6.64 13.66
C ALA A 281 1.11 -5.53 12.64
N TYR A 282 1.65 -5.67 11.42
CA TYR A 282 1.33 -4.78 10.31
C TYR A 282 -0.17 -4.77 9.99
N ALA A 283 -0.83 -5.93 9.90
CA ALA A 283 -2.27 -6.02 9.62
C ALA A 283 -3.13 -5.31 10.68
N ILE A 284 -2.84 -5.57 11.97
CA ILE A 284 -3.55 -4.96 13.11
C ILE A 284 -3.33 -3.44 13.12
N PHE A 285 -2.08 -3.01 12.94
CA PHE A 285 -1.73 -1.60 12.92
C PHE A 285 -2.38 -0.87 11.75
N LEU A 286 -2.37 -1.48 10.56
CA LEU A 286 -3.00 -0.93 9.35
C LEU A 286 -4.51 -0.82 9.51
N ALA A 287 -5.16 -1.81 10.11
CA ALA A 287 -6.59 -1.78 10.42
C ALA A 287 -6.95 -0.61 11.35
N CYS A 288 -6.16 -0.41 12.42
CA CYS A 288 -6.34 0.71 13.33
C CYS A 288 -6.12 2.06 12.62
N PHE A 289 -5.02 2.19 11.87
CA PHE A 289 -4.70 3.40 11.13
C PHE A 289 -5.80 3.79 10.14
N TRP A 290 -6.25 2.86 9.31
CA TRP A 290 -7.31 3.11 8.34
C TRP A 290 -8.66 3.36 8.99
N PHE A 291 -8.99 2.70 10.10
CA PHE A 291 -10.22 2.97 10.83
C PHE A 291 -10.30 4.42 11.30
N PHE A 292 -9.19 5.00 11.76
CA PHE A 292 -9.10 6.41 12.19
C PHE A 292 -8.72 7.39 11.07
N SER A 293 -8.61 6.95 9.83
CA SER A 293 -8.35 7.81 8.67
C SER A 293 -9.60 8.54 8.19
N ARG A 294 -9.39 9.57 7.34
CA ARG A 294 -10.46 10.30 6.64
C ARG A 294 -11.39 9.36 5.85
N PHE A 295 -10.84 8.28 5.28
CA PHE A 295 -11.62 7.27 4.57
C PHE A 295 -11.15 5.84 4.87
N PHE A 296 -12.11 4.91 4.95
CA PHE A 296 -11.88 3.48 5.16
C PHE A 296 -12.79 2.65 4.26
N GLN A 297 -12.30 2.24 3.09
CA GLN A 297 -13.11 1.64 2.04
C GLN A 297 -13.18 0.10 2.12
N ALA A 298 -14.10 -0.49 1.36
CA ALA A 298 -14.29 -1.95 1.34
C ALA A 298 -13.03 -2.72 0.95
N ASN A 299 -12.28 -2.25 -0.06
CA ASN A 299 -11.02 -2.87 -0.47
C ASN A 299 -9.95 -2.85 0.63
N TYR A 300 -10.04 -1.95 1.61
CA TYR A 300 -9.10 -1.91 2.74
C TYR A 300 -9.39 -3.05 3.71
N ILE A 301 -10.66 -3.37 3.94
CA ILE A 301 -11.08 -4.55 4.71
C ILE A 301 -10.60 -5.83 4.01
N VAL A 302 -10.76 -5.91 2.69
CA VAL A 302 -10.28 -7.03 1.88
C VAL A 302 -8.75 -7.15 1.98
N PHE A 303 -8.02 -6.05 1.87
CA PHE A 303 -6.57 -6.05 2.01
C PHE A 303 -6.13 -6.54 3.40
N ILE A 304 -6.76 -6.06 4.48
CA ILE A 304 -6.51 -6.54 5.85
C ILE A 304 -6.79 -8.05 5.95
N TRP A 305 -7.91 -8.53 5.41
CA TRP A 305 -8.23 -9.95 5.36
C TRP A 305 -7.10 -10.76 4.69
N GLN A 306 -6.59 -10.28 3.56
CA GLN A 306 -5.49 -10.96 2.87
C GLN A 306 -4.21 -10.99 3.72
N LEU A 307 -3.90 -9.94 4.48
CA LEU A 307 -2.78 -9.95 5.41
C LEU A 307 -2.96 -10.98 6.54
N LEU A 308 -4.19 -11.13 7.05
CA LEU A 308 -4.51 -12.13 8.08
C LEU A 308 -4.35 -13.55 7.55
N VAL A 309 -4.86 -13.83 6.34
CA VAL A 309 -4.67 -15.12 5.65
C VAL A 309 -3.18 -15.40 5.46
N ILE A 310 -2.41 -14.45 4.93
CA ILE A 310 -0.96 -14.60 4.74
C ILE A 310 -0.30 -14.90 6.09
N SER A 311 -0.56 -14.09 7.13
CA SER A 311 0.05 -14.26 8.44
C SER A 311 -0.24 -15.62 9.06
N TYR A 312 -1.47 -16.10 8.94
CA TYR A 312 -1.90 -17.42 9.43
C TYR A 312 -1.06 -18.55 8.79
N PHE A 313 -0.99 -18.58 7.45
CA PHE A 313 -0.26 -19.64 6.73
C PHE A 313 1.26 -19.51 6.78
N LEU A 314 1.79 -18.36 7.20
CA LEU A 314 3.21 -18.27 7.51
C LEU A 314 3.59 -19.10 8.74
N GLY A 315 2.61 -19.41 9.60
CA GLY A 315 2.76 -20.17 10.84
C GLY A 315 3.58 -19.42 11.89
N TYR A 316 3.27 -19.64 13.16
CA TYR A 316 4.13 -19.26 14.29
C TYR A 316 5.34 -20.21 14.37
N ASN A 317 6.13 -20.31 13.31
CA ASN A 317 7.35 -21.11 13.33
C ASN A 317 8.47 -20.36 14.09
N LYS A 318 9.27 -21.13 14.83
CA LYS A 318 10.41 -20.74 15.69
C LYS A 318 11.23 -19.58 15.10
N PRO A 319 11.83 -18.71 15.95
CA PRO A 319 12.61 -17.56 15.52
C PRO A 319 13.50 -17.93 14.34
N THR A 320 13.26 -17.27 13.21
CA THR A 320 14.15 -17.30 12.06
C THR A 320 15.48 -16.74 12.53
N TYR A 321 16.50 -17.58 12.52
CA TYR A 321 17.87 -17.43 13.06
C TYR A 321 18.06 -17.94 14.50
N GLY A 322 18.96 -18.93 14.57
CA GLY A 322 19.30 -19.66 15.77
C GLY A 322 19.85 -18.75 16.85
N LYS A 323 19.39 -18.99 18.07
CA LYS A 323 20.29 -18.98 19.22
C LYS A 323 21.30 -20.10 18.96
N ALA A 324 22.48 -19.73 18.49
CA ALA A 324 23.68 -20.50 18.74
C ALA A 324 24.32 -19.93 19.99
#